data_AF-A0A7C7QQG9-F1
#
_entry.id   AF-A0A7C7QQG9-F1
#
_cell.length_a   1.000
_cell.length_b   1.000
_cell.length_c   1.000
_cell.angle_alpha   90.00
_cell.angle_beta   90.00
_cell.angle_gamma   90.00
#
_symmetry.space_group_name_H-M   'P 1'
#
loop_
_entity.id
_entity.type
_entity.pdbx_description
1 polymer ?
#
loop_
_entity_poly.entity_id
_entity_poly.type
_entity_poly.pdbx_seq_one_letter_code
_entity_poly.pdbx_strand_id
1 'polypeptide(L)'
;MKILDRGQFSRPDGLTDHRFEPQELADLFEANEMEALHVAGLCPLFDYLPTKEQVGILDDEHIFEMMLDVGKRYAEDPSVIGLSGRLLIVARR
;
A
#
# COMPACT_ATOMS: atom_id res chain seq x y z
N MET A 1 -10.14 -0.16 13.19
CA MET A 1 -9.40 -0.19 11.91
C MET A 1 -8.06 0.47 12.16
N LYS A 2 -6.93 -0.23 11.93
CA LYS A 2 -5.59 0.28 12.24
C LYS A 2 -5.08 1.07 11.04
N ILE A 3 -4.74 2.33 11.23
CA ILE A 3 -4.04 3.14 10.24
C ILE A 3 -2.58 2.68 10.25
N LEU A 4 -1.98 2.48 9.07
CA LEU A 4 -0.59 2.04 8.96
C LEU A 4 0.39 3.15 9.36
N ASP A 5 1.58 2.74 9.79
CA ASP A 5 2.62 3.66 10.27
C ASP A 5 3.14 4.57 9.14
N ARG A 6 3.29 5.87 9.43
CA ARG A 6 3.73 6.92 8.49
C ARG A 6 5.07 7.51 8.91
N GLY A 7 5.82 8.06 7.95
CA GLY A 7 7.06 8.79 8.20
C GLY A 7 8.32 7.97 7.96
N GLN A 8 9.40 8.34 8.65
CA GLN A 8 10.74 7.79 8.43
C GLN A 8 11.12 6.81 9.53
N PHE A 9 11.55 5.60 9.16
CA PHE A 9 11.91 4.54 10.09
C PHE A 9 13.31 4.02 9.79
N SER A 10 14.18 4.05 10.78
CA SER A 10 15.50 3.41 10.68
C SER A 10 15.37 1.91 10.93
N ARG A 11 15.87 1.11 9.99
CA ARG A 11 15.92 -0.35 10.10
C ARG A 11 17.20 -0.80 10.81
N PRO A 12 17.20 -1.99 11.44
CA PRO A 12 18.38 -2.56 12.09
C PRO A 12 19.59 -2.80 11.16
N ASP A 13 19.34 -2.92 9.85
CA ASP A 13 20.37 -3.08 8.80
C ASP A 13 20.98 -1.75 8.34
N GLY A 14 20.57 -0.61 8.92
CA GLY A 14 21.05 0.73 8.58
C GLY A 14 20.30 1.39 7.42
N LEU A 15 19.31 0.71 6.81
CA LEU A 15 18.45 1.32 5.79
C LEU A 15 17.39 2.22 6.42
N THR A 16 16.91 3.18 5.64
CA THR A 16 15.81 4.07 6.03
C THR A 16 14.59 3.77 5.17
N ASP A 17 13.48 3.42 5.81
CA ASP A 17 12.18 3.31 5.17
C ASP A 17 11.47 4.66 5.23
N HIS A 18 11.04 5.19 4.08
CA HIS A 18 10.11 6.30 4.00
C HIS A 18 8.73 5.76 3.65
N ARG A 19 7.77 5.93 4.56
CA ARG A 19 6.40 5.44 4.41
C ARG A 19 5.48 6.62 4.17
N PHE A 20 4.81 6.59 3.02
CA PHE A 20 3.96 7.67 2.52
C PHE A 20 2.49 7.32 2.69
N GLU A 21 1.69 8.33 2.96
CA GLU A 21 0.27 8.30 2.63
C GLU A 21 0.06 8.37 1.10
N PRO A 22 -1.10 7.91 0.61
CA PRO A 22 -1.43 7.97 -0.82
C PRO A 22 -1.27 9.37 -1.41
N GLN A 23 -1.75 10.40 -0.70
CA GLN A 23 -1.64 11.78 -1.15
C GLN A 23 -0.20 12.28 -1.10
N GLU A 24 0.55 11.97 -0.04
CA GLU A 24 1.97 12.37 0.07
C GLU A 24 2.82 11.78 -1.06
N LEU A 25 2.49 10.56 -1.50
CA LEU A 25 3.13 9.93 -2.65
C LEU A 25 2.79 10.65 -3.96
N ALA A 26 1.53 11.04 -4.17
CA ALA A 26 1.13 11.82 -5.33
C ALA A 26 1.82 13.19 -5.38
N ASP A 27 1.76 13.92 -4.26
CA ASP A 27 2.37 15.25 -4.11
C ASP A 27 3.89 15.20 -4.39
N LEU A 28 4.57 14.13 -3.97
CA LEU A 28 5.99 13.93 -4.24
C LEU A 28 6.27 13.84 -5.76
N PHE A 29 5.43 13.16 -6.52
CA PHE A 29 5.61 13.02 -7.97
C PHE A 29 5.31 14.35 -8.68
N GLU A 30 4.24 15.04 -8.29
CA GLU A 30 3.89 16.35 -8.84
C GLU A 30 4.99 17.40 -8.59
N ALA A 31 5.58 17.39 -7.38
CA ALA A 31 6.72 18.24 -7.05
C ALA A 31 7.97 17.96 -7.91
N ASN A 32 8.03 16.81 -8.58
CA ASN A 32 9.11 16.40 -9.48
C ASN A 32 8.68 16.44 -10.96
N GLU A 33 7.72 17.30 -11.31
CA GLU A 33 7.24 17.51 -12.69
C GLU A 33 6.66 16.23 -13.33
N MET A 34 6.09 15.34 -12.51
CA MET A 34 5.38 14.15 -12.97
C MET A 34 3.92 14.23 -12.54
N GLU A 35 3.01 14.13 -13.51
CA GLU A 35 1.57 14.06 -13.28
C GLU A 35 1.21 12.68 -12.71
N ALA A 36 0.68 12.64 -11.50
CA ALA A 36 0.13 11.42 -10.90
C ALA A 36 -1.20 11.07 -11.57
N LEU A 37 -1.25 9.93 -12.28
CA LEU A 37 -2.44 9.47 -12.99
C LEU A 37 -3.31 8.55 -12.10
N HIS A 38 -2.66 7.65 -11.37
CA HIS A 38 -3.32 6.69 -10.49
C HIS A 38 -2.48 6.43 -9.25
N VAL A 39 -3.14 6.28 -8.10
CA VAL A 39 -2.55 5.75 -6.87
C VAL A 39 -3.42 4.60 -6.40
N ALA A 40 -2.81 3.43 -6.22
CA ALA A 40 -3.49 2.19 -5.86
C ALA A 40 -2.80 1.51 -4.66
N GLY A 41 -3.59 0.85 -3.82
CA GLY A 41 -3.14 -0.01 -2.74
C GLY A 41 -2.93 -1.43 -3.22
N LEU A 42 -1.80 -2.04 -2.84
CA LEU A 42 -1.53 -3.45 -3.08
C LEU A 42 -1.75 -4.24 -1.80
N CYS A 43 -2.51 -5.33 -1.90
CA CYS A 43 -2.93 -6.16 -0.77
C CYS A 43 -3.55 -5.30 0.33
N PRO A 44 -4.74 -4.70 0.08
CA PRO A 44 -5.41 -3.93 1.11
C PRO A 44 -5.63 -4.82 2.35
N LEU A 45 -5.57 -4.21 3.54
CA LEU A 45 -5.71 -4.89 4.84
C LEU A 45 -4.49 -5.73 5.27
N PHE A 46 -3.42 -5.76 4.47
CA PHE A 46 -2.14 -6.36 4.86
C PHE A 46 -1.15 -5.29 5.31
N ASP A 47 -0.34 -5.62 6.30
CA ASP A 47 0.76 -4.75 6.73
C ASP A 47 1.89 -4.73 5.68
N TYR A 48 2.74 -3.69 5.70
CA TYR A 48 3.91 -3.56 4.80
C TYR A 48 4.83 -4.80 4.87
N LEU A 49 4.96 -5.35 6.07
CA LEU A 49 5.55 -6.65 6.35
C LEU A 49 4.45 -7.53 6.94
N PRO A 50 3.80 -8.38 6.12
CA PRO A 50 2.70 -9.20 6.59
C PRO A 50 3.13 -10.12 7.74
N THR A 51 2.24 -10.30 8.71
CA THR A 51 2.43 -11.26 9.79
C THR A 51 2.37 -12.70 9.25
N LYS A 52 2.91 -13.66 10.01
CA LYS A 52 2.77 -15.09 9.65
C LYS A 52 1.31 -15.53 9.51
N GLU A 53 0.42 -14.94 10.29
CA GLU A 53 -1.02 -15.19 10.22
C GLU A 53 -1.62 -14.66 8.91
N GLN A 54 -1.30 -13.41 8.53
CA GLN A 54 -1.71 -12.84 7.25
C GLN A 54 -1.21 -13.66 6.06
N VAL A 55 0.02 -14.18 6.12
CA VAL A 55 0.56 -15.06 5.09
C VAL A 55 -0.19 -16.39 5.07
N GLY A 56 -0.41 -17.03 6.22
CA GLY A 56 -1.10 -18.32 6.31
C GLY A 56 -2.56 -18.28 5.84
N ILE A 57 -3.22 -17.12 5.91
CA ILE A 57 -4.57 -16.93 5.35
C ILE A 57 -4.57 -17.13 3.82
N LEU A 58 -3.47 -16.81 3.13
CA LEU A 58 -3.37 -16.93 1.68
C LEU A 58 -3.14 -18.38 1.22
N ASP A 59 -2.88 -19.32 2.14
CA ASP A 59 -2.81 -20.75 1.83
C ASP A 59 -4.22 -21.36 1.61
N ASP A 60 -5.28 -20.66 2.04
CA ASP A 60 -6.66 -21.01 1.73
C ASP A 60 -7.10 -20.37 0.40
N GLU A 61 -7.36 -21.20 -0.61
CA GLU A 61 -7.73 -20.76 -1.96
C GLU A 61 -9.01 -19.90 -1.98
N HIS A 62 -9.99 -20.20 -1.14
CA HIS A 62 -11.23 -19.43 -1.09
C HIS A 62 -10.99 -18.03 -0.51
N ILE A 63 -10.22 -17.95 0.57
CA ILE A 63 -9.88 -16.66 1.18
C ILE A 63 -8.98 -15.85 0.25
N PHE A 64 -8.02 -16.51 -0.41
CA PHE A 64 -7.17 -15.87 -1.41
C PHE A 64 -8.00 -15.21 -2.53
N GLU A 65 -8.93 -15.94 -3.14
CA GLU A 65 -9.78 -15.40 -4.22
C GLU A 65 -10.66 -14.25 -3.73
N MET A 66 -11.21 -14.34 -2.51
CA MET A 66 -11.96 -13.24 -1.91
C MET A 66 -11.08 -11.98 -1.72
N MET A 67 -9.85 -12.16 -1.23
CA MET A 67 -8.90 -11.05 -1.06
C MET A 67 -8.46 -10.46 -2.39
N LEU A 68 -8.37 -11.30 -3.42
CA LEU A 68 -8.09 -10.84 -4.78
C LEU A 68 -9.24 -10.00 -5.35
N ASP A 69 -10.51 -10.37 -5.13
CA ASP A 69 -11.67 -9.55 -5.53
C ASP A 69 -11.70 -8.21 -4.80
N VAL A 70 -11.49 -8.22 -3.48
CA VAL A 70 -11.41 -7.00 -2.66
C VAL A 70 -10.28 -6.10 -3.16
N GLY A 71 -9.10 -6.68 -3.41
CA GLY A 71 -7.96 -5.96 -3.97
C GLY A 71 -8.29 -5.28 -5.28
N LYS A 72 -8.92 -5.99 -6.22
CA LYS A 72 -9.31 -5.42 -7.53
C LYS A 72 -10.37 -4.33 -7.41
N ARG A 73 -11.38 -4.51 -6.55
CA ARG A 73 -12.51 -3.58 -6.42
C ARG A 73 -12.12 -2.28 -5.73
N TYR A 74 -11.25 -2.36 -4.73
CA TYR A 74 -10.94 -1.23 -3.84
C TYR A 74 -9.50 -0.74 -3.92
N ALA A 75 -8.75 -1.14 -4.95
CA ALA A 75 -7.34 -0.75 -5.13
C ALA A 75 -7.16 0.78 -5.06
N GLU A 76 -8.02 1.53 -5.73
CA GLU A 76 -7.93 3.00 -5.82
C GLU A 76 -8.93 3.72 -4.90
N ASP A 77 -9.67 2.98 -4.06
CA ASP A 77 -10.66 3.60 -3.18
C ASP A 77 -9.97 4.40 -2.05
N PRO A 78 -10.20 5.72 -1.93
CA PRO A 78 -9.52 6.56 -0.93
C PRO A 78 -9.72 6.10 0.53
N SER A 79 -10.84 5.42 0.81
CA SER A 79 -11.14 4.91 2.15
C SER A 79 -10.40 3.61 2.50
N VAL A 80 -9.89 2.90 1.49
CA VAL A 80 -9.23 1.59 1.64
C VAL A 80 -7.73 1.67 1.37
N ILE A 81 -7.31 2.51 0.43
CA ILE A 81 -5.91 2.59 0.00
C ILE A 81 -4.94 2.93 1.14
N GLY A 82 -5.32 3.80 2.07
CA GLY A 82 -4.53 4.14 3.26
C GLY A 82 -4.34 2.99 4.27
N LEU A 83 -5.00 1.85 4.04
CA LEU A 83 -4.87 0.62 4.84
C LEU A 83 -3.98 -0.41 4.16
N SER A 84 -3.37 -0.07 3.03
CA SER A 84 -2.56 -0.99 2.24
C SER A 84 -1.11 -0.89 2.66
N GLY A 85 -0.49 -2.04 2.96
CA GLY A 85 0.92 -2.12 3.31
C GLY A 85 1.85 -1.60 2.21
N ARG A 86 1.37 -1.53 0.97
CA ARG A 86 2.10 -1.04 -0.18
C ARG A 86 1.21 -0.16 -1.05
N LEU A 87 1.81 0.89 -1.58
CA LEU A 87 1.21 1.76 -2.57
C LEU A 87 1.90 1.56 -3.92
N LEU A 88 1.13 1.68 -4.99
CA LEU A 88 1.56 1.72 -6.37
C LEU A 88 1.10 3.05 -6.95
N ILE A 89 1.99 3.76 -7.64
CA ILE A 89 1.68 5.00 -8.34
C ILE A 89 2.03 4.85 -9.81
N VAL A 90 1.12 5.30 -10.67
CA VAL A 90 1.35 5.46 -12.11
C VAL A 90 1.43 6.95 -12.39
N ALA A 91 2.54 7.40 -12.94
CA ALA A 91 2.77 8.81 -13.25
C ALA A 91 3.30 8.99 -14.67
N ARG A 92 3.05 10.17 -15.23
CA ARG A 92 3.51 10.60 -16.56
C ARG A 92 4.42 11.82 -16.43
N ARG A 93 5.48 11.86 -17.22
CA ARG A 93 6.33 13.04 -17.38
C ARG A 93 5.92 13.84 -18.61
#